data_AF-A0A371YWG8-F1
#
_entry.id   AF-A0A371YWG8-F1
#
_cell.length_a   1.000
_cell.length_b   1.000
_cell.length_c   1.000
_cell.angle_alpha   90.00
_cell.angle_beta   90.00
_cell.angle_gamma   90.00
#
_symmetry.space_group_name_H-M   'P 1'
#
loop_
_entity.id
_entity.type
_entity.pdbx_description
1 polymer ?
#
loop_
_entity_poly.entity_id
_entity_poly.type
_entity_poly.pdbx_seq_one_letter_code
_entity_poly.pdbx_strand_id
1 'polypeptide(L)' 'NVPPVLDLAVRVARSGRIVTFGMVPTKAETGYGYIEKGAELPGYDGAYAVAKFVEKPDAVRAASMFESGRFLWNSGMFV' A
#
# COMPACT_ATOMS: atom_id res chain seq x y z
N ASN A 1 4.71 -11.34 10.96
CA ASN A 1 4.19 -12.58 10.34
C ASN A 1 4.04 -12.41 8.84
N VAL A 2 5.11 -12.68 8.08
CA VAL A 2 5.12 -12.61 6.60
C VAL A 2 4.30 -13.71 5.92
N PRO A 3 4.26 -14.97 6.40
CA PRO A 3 3.59 -16.06 5.67
C PRO A 3 2.08 -15.83 5.41
N PRO A 4 1.26 -15.38 6.40
CA PRO A 4 -0.18 -15.18 6.16
C PRO A 4 -0.49 -14.09 5.12
N VAL A 5 0.38 -13.07 5.02
CA VAL A 5 0.19 -11.92 4.13
C VAL A 5 0.55 -12.27 2.68
N LEU A 6 1.59 -13.09 2.49
CA LEU A 6 1.95 -13.58 1.16
C LEU A 6 0.88 -14.52 0.58
N ASP A 7 0.30 -15.40 1.41
CA ASP A 7 -0.79 -16.29 0.97
C ASP A 7 -2.03 -15.50 0.52
N LEU A 8 -2.38 -14.45 1.27
CA LEU A 8 -3.47 -13.53 0.87
C LEU A 8 -3.14 -12.86 -0.48
N ALA A 9 -1.92 -12.34 -0.64
CA ALA A 9 -1.51 -11.70 -1.88
C ALA A 9 -1.61 -12.64 -3.09
N VAL A 10 -1.17 -13.90 -2.95
CA VAL A 10 -1.29 -14.91 -4.01
C VAL A 10 -2.76 -15.20 -4.36
N ARG A 11 -3.65 -15.31 -3.36
CA ARG A 11 -5.08 -15.51 -3.62
C ARG A 11 -5.70 -14.33 -4.38
N VAL A 12 -5.37 -13.10 -3.99
CA VAL A 12 -5.86 -11.90 -4.68
C VAL A 12 -5.28 -11.84 -6.09
N ALA A 13 -3.99 -12.12 -6.29
CA ALA A 13 -3.34 -12.09 -7.60
C ALA A 13 -3.96 -13.09 -8.59
N ARG A 14 -4.34 -14.29 -8.11
CA ARG A 14 -5.07 -15.30 -8.90
C ARG A 14 -6.42 -14.81 -9.44
N SER A 15 -6.99 -13.73 -8.89
CA SER A 15 -8.18 -13.07 -9.45
C SER A 15 -7.88 -12.12 -10.61
N GLY A 16 -6.65 -12.07 -11.10
CA GLY A 16 -6.22 -11.22 -12.22
C GLY A 16 -5.80 -9.81 -11.81
N ARG A 17 -5.40 -9.62 -10.54
CA ARG A 17 -4.96 -8.33 -9.98
C ARG A 17 -3.46 -8.31 -9.74
N ILE A 18 -2.84 -7.13 -9.81
CA ILE A 18 -1.48 -6.91 -9.33
C ILE A 18 -1.56 -6.51 -7.86
N VAL A 19 -0.82 -7.20 -6.99
CA VAL A 19 -0.81 -6.93 -5.56
C VAL A 19 0.48 -6.23 -5.17
N THR A 20 0.41 -5.28 -4.24
CA THR A 20 1.57 -4.69 -3.57
C THR A 20 1.36 -4.68 -2.07
N PHE A 21 2.44 -4.54 -1.30
CA PHE A 21 2.38 -4.54 0.16
C PHE A 21 2.66 -3.14 0.69
N GLY A 22 1.72 -2.63 1.49
CA GLY A 22 1.83 -1.34 2.17
C GLY A 22 2.44 -1.49 3.56
N MET A 23 3.41 -0.63 3.89
CA MET A 23 3.97 -0.48 5.23
C MET A 23 3.45 0.78 5.89
N VAL A 24 3.19 0.74 7.21
CA VAL A 24 2.77 1.93 7.97
C VAL A 24 3.93 2.93 8.00
N PRO A 25 3.75 4.16 7.49
CA PRO A 25 4.78 5.18 7.55
C PRO A 25 5.10 5.56 8.99
N THR A 26 6.39 5.75 9.29
CA THR A 26 6.85 6.25 10.61
C THR A 26 7.37 7.68 10.56
N LYS A 27 7.52 8.24 9.36
CA LYS A 27 7.93 9.62 9.08
C LYS A 27 7.47 10.05 7.68
N ALA A 28 7.59 11.33 7.35
CA ALA A 28 7.47 11.81 5.98
C ALA A 28 8.78 11.51 5.22
N GLU A 29 8.81 10.45 4.41
CA GLU A 29 9.97 10.00 3.65
C GLU A 29 9.77 10.30 2.16
N THR A 30 10.74 10.92 1.49
CA THR A 30 10.63 11.26 0.06
C THR A 30 11.20 10.17 -0.84
N GLY A 31 11.97 9.23 -0.28
CA GLY A 31 12.56 8.10 -1.01
C GLY A 31 11.58 6.96 -1.35
N TYR A 32 10.38 6.93 -0.76
CA TYR A 32 9.38 5.87 -0.96
C TYR A 32 8.21 6.32 -1.83
N GLY A 33 7.59 5.33 -2.50
CA GLY A 33 6.23 5.48 -3.02
C GLY A 33 5.20 5.46 -1.89
N TYR A 34 4.08 6.15 -2.08
CA TYR A 34 2.93 6.21 -1.19
C TYR A 34 1.70 5.60 -1.86
N ILE A 35 0.94 4.81 -1.11
CA ILE A 35 -0.27 4.12 -1.53
C ILE A 35 -1.42 4.63 -0.66
N GLU A 36 -2.42 5.28 -1.24
CA GLU A 36 -3.66 5.59 -0.54
C GLU A 36 -4.54 4.34 -0.51
N LYS A 37 -4.90 3.89 0.69
CA LYS A 37 -5.78 2.74 0.88
C LYS A 37 -7.20 3.10 0.43
N GLY A 38 -7.74 2.33 -0.50
CA GLY A 38 -9.13 2.41 -0.96
C GLY A 38 -10.05 1.48 -0.17
N ALA A 39 -11.17 1.11 -0.79
CA ALA A 39 -12.12 0.18 -0.21
C ALA A 39 -11.50 -1.21 -0.01
N GLU A 40 -11.96 -1.91 1.03
CA GLU A 40 -11.63 -3.32 1.23
C GLU A 40 -12.15 -4.17 0.06
N LEU A 41 -11.37 -5.15 -0.36
CA LEU A 41 -11.76 -6.06 -1.43
C LEU A 41 -12.72 -7.12 -0.87
N PRO A 42 -13.96 -7.22 -1.39
CA PRO A 42 -14.92 -8.21 -0.92
C PRO A 42 -14.36 -9.63 -1.03
N GLY A 43 -14.45 -10.41 0.05
CA GLY A 43 -13.95 -11.78 0.12
C GLY A 43 -12.45 -11.92 0.38
N TYR A 44 -11.74 -10.82 0.65
CA TYR A 44 -10.30 -10.81 0.94
C TYR A 44 -9.99 -9.92 2.15
N ASP A 45 -10.23 -10.43 3.35
CA ASP A 45 -9.96 -9.70 4.60
C ASP A 45 -8.50 -9.24 4.67
N GLY A 46 -8.30 -7.93 4.84
CA GLY A 46 -6.96 -7.32 4.87
C GLY A 46 -6.36 -7.00 3.51
N ALA A 47 -7.10 -7.18 2.41
CA ALA A 47 -6.74 -6.68 1.08
C ALA A 47 -7.61 -5.49 0.70
N TYR A 48 -6.99 -4.45 0.13
CA TYR A 48 -7.68 -3.21 -0.23
C TYR A 48 -7.40 -2.86 -1.69
N ALA A 49 -8.35 -2.20 -2.33
CA ALA A 49 -8.09 -1.51 -3.57
C ALA A 49 -7.09 -0.37 -3.33
N VAL A 50 -6.24 -0.09 -4.32
CA VAL A 50 -5.39 1.10 -4.31
C VAL A 50 -6.22 2.26 -4.84
N ALA A 51 -6.50 3.25 -3.99
CA ALA A 51 -7.18 4.47 -4.43
C ALA A 51 -6.23 5.40 -5.20
N LYS A 52 -4.96 5.45 -4.78
CA LYS A 52 -3.95 6.31 -5.39
C LYS A 52 -2.56 5.75 -5.17
N PHE A 53 -1.69 5.91 -6.16
CA PHE A 53 -0.27 5.64 -6.07
C PHE A 53 0.51 6.93 -6.35
N VAL A 54 1.50 7.26 -5.52
CA VAL A 54 2.38 8.42 -5.71
C VAL A 54 3.82 8.01 -5.48
N GLU A 55 4.63 8.04 -6.52
CA GLU A 55 6.05 7.69 -6.41
C GLU A 55 6.87 8.90 -5.94
N LYS A 56 7.66 8.71 -4.87
CA LYS A 56 8.68 9.66 -4.38
C LYS A 56 8.22 11.12 -4.37
N PRO A 57 7.20 11.45 -3.54
CA PRO A 57 6.70 12.82 -3.46
C PRO A 57 7.79 13.79 -2.96
N ASP A 58 7.62 15.07 -3.28
CA ASP A 58 8.39 16.12 -2.62
C ASP A 58 8.09 16.19 -1.11
N ALA A 59 8.91 16.94 -0.38
CA ALA A 59 8.81 17.03 1.08
C ALA A 59 7.45 17.55 1.58
N VAL A 60 6.84 18.51 0.87
CA VAL A 60 5.55 19.10 1.27
C VAL A 60 4.44 18.06 1.12
N ARG A 61 4.43 17.35 0.00
CA ARG A 61 3.44 16.32 -0.29
C ARG A 61 3.64 15.08 0.59
N ALA A 62 4.88 14.68 0.87
CA ALA A 62 5.20 13.61 1.81
C ALA A 62 4.69 13.93 3.23
N ALA A 63 4.88 15.16 3.70
CA ALA A 63 4.37 15.63 5.00
C ALA A 63 2.84 15.55 5.05
N SER A 64 2.15 16.10 4.05
CA SER A 64 0.68 16.05 3.98
C SER A 64 0.14 14.61 3.95
N MET A 65 0.78 13.71 3.20
CA MET A 65 0.40 12.30 3.14
C MET A 65 0.61 11.58 4.47
N PHE A 66 1.75 11.82 5.12
CA PHE A 66 2.07 11.28 6.44
C PHE A 66 1.07 11.74 7.50
N GLU A 67 0.82 13.06 7.57
CA GLU A 67 -0.12 13.67 8.51
C GLU A 67 -1.57 13.19 8.31
N SER A 68 -1.95 12.91 7.06
CA SER A 68 -3.31 12.43 6.78
C SER A 68 -3.63 11.05 7.38
N GLY A 69 -2.60 10.23 7.66
CA GLY A 69 -2.77 8.83 8.12
C GLY A 69 -3.42 7.88 7.11
N ARG A 70 -3.75 8.34 5.89
CA ARG A 70 -4.45 7.54 4.86
C ARG A 70 -3.53 6.75 3.94
N PHE A 71 -2.24 7.08 3.94
CA PHE A 71 -1.26 6.51 3.04
C PHE A 71 -0.37 5.48 3.74
N LEU A 72 0.03 4.46 2.98
CA LEU A 72 1.05 3.48 3.31
C LEU A 72 2.28 3.71 2.43
N TRP A 73 3.46 3.32 2.87
CA TRP A 73 4.61 3.21 1.98
C TRP A 73 4.49 1.99 1.08
N ASN A 74 4.81 2.16 -0.20
CA ASN A 74 5.02 1.06 -1.13
C ASN A 74 6.31 0.31 -0.75
N SER A 75 6.21 -1.00 -0.53
CA SER A 75 7.37 -1.85 -0.27
C SER A 75 8.25 -2.12 -1.49
N GLY A 76 7.73 -1.88 -2.70
CA GLY A 76 8.40 -2.26 -3.95
C GLY A 76 8.25 -3.75 -4.30
N MET A 77 7.56 -4.53 -3.47
CA MET A 77 7.22 -5.92 -3.76
C MET A 77 5.88 -6.00 -4.49
N PHE A 78 5.81 -6.93 -5.46
CA PHE A 78 4.60 -7.21 -6.22
C PHE A 78 4.37 -8.72 -6.37
N VAL A 79 3.10 -9.11 -6.42
CA VAL A 79 2.62 -10.50 -6.64
C VAL A 79 1.53 -10.49 -7.70
#